data_AF-A0A935V6I5-F1
#
_entry.id   AF-A0A935V6I5-F1
#
_cell.length_a   1.000
_cell.length_b   1.000
_cell.length_c   1.000
_cell.angle_alpha   90.00
_cell.angle_beta   90.00
_cell.angle_gamma   90.00
#
_symmetry.space_group_name_H-M   'P 1'
#
loop_
_entity.id
_entity.type
_entity.pdbx_description
1 polymer ?
#
loop_
_entity_poly.entity_id
_entity_poly.type
_entity_poly.pdbx_seq_one_letter_code
_entity_poly.pdbx_strand_id
1 'polypeptide(L)'
;MSGGRSLLAMIEERIAAGDYRLPARSSVAAELHTLAADPDFEMTRVIGLVTGDAALTGEILRVANSALYTGLSKVATVREAVVRLGSAQVFRLAMQTCEKEQYHACAPVLNRFMEPLWQHAVGVAHGSAWLARKLGYRDLEQTAFVAGLLHDVGKLLLIKVIDDVFAAEQIDGGLTDQLIREILESAHVTCGFDWPGAGDFPRNTAASSATTIGTT
;
A
#
# COMPACT_ATOMS: atom_id res chain seq x y z
N MET A 1 -29.62 -21.22 25.20
CA MET A 1 -29.52 -20.30 24.05
C MET A 1 -28.08 -19.85 24.00
N SER A 2 -27.28 -20.40 23.08
CA SER A 2 -25.85 -20.08 22.98
C SER A 2 -25.71 -18.60 22.64
N GLY A 3 -25.16 -17.80 23.55
CA GLY A 3 -24.85 -16.40 23.32
C GLY A 3 -23.68 -16.29 22.37
N GLY A 4 -23.91 -16.43 21.07
CA GLY A 4 -22.90 -16.17 20.05
C GLY A 4 -22.50 -14.70 20.08
N ARG A 5 -21.19 -14.42 20.08
CA ARG A 5 -20.67 -13.05 19.91
C ARG A 5 -21.13 -12.51 18.56
N SER A 6 -21.42 -11.22 18.46
CA SER A 6 -21.73 -10.58 17.18
C SER A 6 -20.47 -10.46 16.32
N LEU A 7 -20.62 -10.56 15.00
CA LEU A 7 -19.53 -10.40 14.02
C LEU A 7 -18.77 -9.07 14.23
N LEU A 8 -19.51 -8.00 14.53
CA LEU A 8 -18.93 -6.69 14.85
C LEU A 8 -18.02 -6.75 16.08
N ALA A 9 -18.46 -7.40 17.16
CA ALA A 9 -17.67 -7.52 18.39
C ALA A 9 -16.36 -8.31 18.15
N MET A 10 -16.40 -9.31 17.27
CA MET A 10 -15.20 -10.08 16.91
C MET A 10 -14.19 -9.24 16.11
N ILE A 11 -14.69 -8.39 15.21
CA ILE A 11 -13.86 -7.45 14.45
C ILE A 11 -13.24 -6.41 15.40
N GLU A 12 -14.05 -5.80 16.27
CA GLU A 12 -13.60 -4.82 17.26
C GLU A 12 -12.56 -5.42 18.22
N GLU A 13 -12.74 -6.66 18.67
CA GLU A 13 -11.78 -7.37 19.53
C GLU A 13 -10.45 -7.62 18.81
N ARG A 14 -10.47 -8.03 17.53
CA ARG A 14 -9.24 -8.19 16.74
C ARG A 14 -8.51 -6.87 16.49
N ILE A 15 -9.27 -5.82 16.20
CA ILE A 15 -8.73 -4.45 16.07
C ILE A 15 -8.07 -4.05 17.40
N ALA A 16 -8.80 -4.15 18.51
CA ALA A 16 -8.27 -3.79 19.84
C ALA A 16 -7.05 -4.64 20.25
N ALA A 17 -6.98 -5.90 19.83
CA ALA A 17 -5.83 -6.77 20.07
C ALA A 17 -4.58 -6.40 19.25
N GLY A 18 -4.70 -5.50 18.27
CA GLY A 18 -3.60 -5.10 17.42
C GLY A 18 -3.17 -6.17 16.41
N ASP A 19 -4.03 -7.17 16.12
CA ASP A 19 -3.71 -8.25 15.19
C ASP A 19 -3.92 -7.81 13.73
N TYR A 20 -3.22 -6.75 13.34
CA TYR A 20 -3.23 -6.18 12.00
C TYR A 20 -2.10 -6.79 11.18
N ARG A 21 -2.37 -7.88 10.46
CA ARG A 21 -1.35 -8.50 9.61
C ARG A 21 -1.73 -8.33 8.15
N LEU A 22 -0.87 -7.65 7.40
CA LEU A 22 -0.83 -7.89 5.97
C LEU A 22 -0.30 -9.32 5.74
N PRO A 23 -0.73 -9.99 4.68
CA PRO A 23 -0.04 -11.19 4.20
C PRO A 23 1.45 -10.93 4.12
N ALA A 24 2.28 -11.95 4.41
CA ALA A 24 3.73 -11.83 4.44
C ALA A 24 4.22 -11.04 3.23
N ARG A 25 4.76 -9.84 3.47
CA ARG A 25 5.34 -9.00 2.42
C ARG A 25 6.47 -9.80 1.78
N SER A 26 6.56 -9.79 0.45
CA SER A 26 7.73 -10.37 -0.21
C SER A 26 8.99 -9.68 0.32
N SER A 27 10.11 -10.41 0.42
CA SER A 27 11.39 -9.82 0.85
C SER A 27 11.77 -8.62 -0.02
N VAL A 28 11.39 -8.65 -1.30
CA VAL A 28 11.57 -7.55 -2.25
C VAL A 28 10.78 -6.31 -1.85
N ALA A 29 9.52 -6.45 -1.45
CA ALA A 29 8.70 -5.33 -0.99
C ALA A 29 9.28 -4.70 0.29
N ALA A 30 9.79 -5.49 1.24
CA ALA A 30 10.44 -4.96 2.44
C ALA A 30 11.74 -4.19 2.11
N GLU A 31 12.56 -4.71 1.20
CA GLU A 31 13.80 -4.05 0.81
C GLU A 31 13.55 -2.76 0.01
N LEU A 32 12.57 -2.74 -0.89
CA LEU A 32 12.16 -1.52 -1.61
C LEU A 32 11.69 -0.42 -0.65
N HIS A 33 11.02 -0.80 0.43
CA HIS A 33 10.59 0.14 1.47
C HIS A 33 11.75 0.70 2.27
N THR A 34 12.72 -0.16 2.61
CA THR A 34 13.97 0.29 3.24
C THR A 34 14.72 1.28 2.34
N LEU A 35 14.80 1.00 1.03
CA LEU A 35 15.39 1.91 0.05
C LEU A 35 14.59 3.21 -0.08
N ALA A 36 13.27 3.16 0.02
CA ALA A 36 12.40 4.34 -0.03
C ALA A 36 12.65 5.34 1.11
N ALA A 37 13.09 4.84 2.26
CA ALA A 37 13.36 5.63 3.46
C ALA A 37 14.79 6.21 3.48
N ASP A 38 15.68 5.70 2.64
CA ASP A 38 17.09 6.12 2.55
C ASP A 38 17.24 7.21 1.48
N PRO A 39 17.51 8.48 1.82
CA PRO A 39 17.63 9.56 0.84
C PRO A 39 18.84 9.38 -0.11
N ASP A 40 19.81 8.55 0.26
CA ASP A 40 21.07 8.35 -0.46
C ASP A 40 21.12 6.96 -1.14
N PHE A 41 19.98 6.28 -1.29
CA PHE A 41 19.97 4.93 -1.82
C PHE A 41 20.44 4.86 -3.28
N GLU A 42 21.24 3.84 -3.57
CA GLU A 42 21.74 3.59 -4.92
C GLU A 42 20.70 2.87 -5.79
N MET A 43 20.35 3.47 -6.95
CA MET A 43 19.39 2.90 -7.90
C MET A 43 19.81 1.51 -8.42
N THR A 44 21.10 1.19 -8.38
CA THR A 44 21.62 -0.14 -8.75
C THR A 44 21.05 -1.24 -7.85
N ARG A 45 20.74 -0.95 -6.59
CA ARG A 45 20.07 -1.89 -5.67
C ARG A 45 18.65 -2.21 -6.12
N VAL A 46 17.88 -1.18 -6.49
CA VAL A 46 16.51 -1.35 -7.03
C VAL A 46 16.54 -2.18 -8.32
N ILE A 47 17.50 -1.92 -9.22
CA ILE A 47 17.65 -2.71 -10.45
C ILE A 47 17.94 -4.17 -10.11
N GLY A 48 18.80 -4.43 -9.13
CA GLY A 48 19.11 -5.79 -8.66
C GLY A 48 17.87 -6.51 -8.15
N LEU A 49 17.08 -5.84 -7.30
CA LEU A 49 15.83 -6.37 -6.75
C LEU A 49 14.81 -6.70 -7.84
N VAL A 50 14.57 -5.75 -8.73
CA VAL A 50 13.64 -5.94 -9.86
C VAL A 50 14.09 -7.09 -10.74
N THR A 51 15.38 -7.16 -11.07
CA THR A 51 15.91 -8.19 -11.97
C THR A 51 15.83 -9.59 -11.34
N GLY A 52 15.93 -9.68 -10.02
CA GLY A 52 15.76 -10.93 -9.26
C GLY A 52 14.31 -11.44 -9.21
N ASP A 53 13.34 -10.59 -9.52
CA ASP A 53 11.91 -10.90 -9.48
C ASP A 53 11.28 -10.88 -10.89
N ALA A 54 10.76 -12.03 -11.31
CA ALA A 54 10.21 -12.18 -12.66
C ALA A 54 8.94 -11.35 -12.89
N ALA A 55 8.10 -11.17 -11.86
CA ALA A 55 6.87 -10.40 -11.96
C ALA A 55 7.18 -8.90 -12.10
N LEU A 56 8.10 -8.37 -11.28
CA LEU A 56 8.56 -6.99 -11.37
C LEU A 56 9.26 -6.70 -12.69
N THR A 57 10.16 -7.59 -13.12
CA THR A 57 10.83 -7.46 -14.42
C THR A 57 9.81 -7.41 -15.56
N GLY A 58 8.86 -8.35 -15.58
CA GLY A 58 7.83 -8.41 -16.61
C GLY A 58 6.99 -7.12 -16.66
N GLU A 59 6.56 -6.63 -15.50
CA GLU A 59 5.73 -5.43 -15.40
C GLU A 59 6.48 -4.17 -15.85
N ILE A 60 7.74 -4.00 -15.43
CA ILE A 60 8.57 -2.86 -15.84
C ILE A 60 8.84 -2.89 -17.35
N LEU A 61 9.17 -4.05 -17.91
CA LEU A 61 9.36 -4.19 -19.36
C LEU A 61 8.07 -3.94 -20.14
N ARG A 62 6.92 -4.38 -19.61
CA ARG A 62 5.59 -4.12 -20.21
C ARG A 62 5.32 -2.62 -20.27
N VAL A 63 5.56 -1.88 -19.18
CA VAL A 63 5.36 -0.43 -19.14
C VAL A 63 6.37 0.31 -20.03
N ALA A 64 7.65 -0.09 -20.03
CA ALA A 64 8.68 0.50 -20.88
C ALA A 64 8.41 0.34 -22.39
N ASN A 65 7.60 -0.64 -22.77
CA ASN A 65 7.17 -0.89 -24.15
C ASN A 65 5.71 -0.48 -24.41
N SER A 66 5.04 0.16 -23.44
CA SER A 66 3.67 0.64 -23.63
C SER A 66 3.64 1.85 -24.56
N ALA A 67 2.52 2.07 -25.26
CA ALA A 67 2.38 3.14 -26.26
C ALA A 67 2.77 4.54 -25.77
N LEU A 68 2.65 4.80 -24.45
CA LEU A 68 3.05 6.05 -23.82
C LEU A 68 4.58 6.26 -23.82
N TYR A 69 5.35 5.18 -23.74
CA TYR A 69 6.82 5.18 -23.62
C TYR A 69 7.51 4.54 -24.83
N THR A 70 6.78 4.01 -25.81
CA THR A 70 7.34 3.32 -26.98
C THR A 70 8.32 4.22 -27.72
N GLY A 71 9.55 3.75 -27.87
CA GLY A 71 10.59 4.36 -28.71
C GLY A 71 10.82 3.57 -30.00
N LEU A 72 11.91 3.89 -30.70
CA LEU A 72 12.29 3.25 -31.97
C LEU A 72 12.60 1.75 -31.83
N SER A 73 13.08 1.30 -30.66
CA SER A 73 13.43 -0.10 -30.38
C SER A 73 12.67 -0.67 -29.19
N LYS A 74 12.48 -1.99 -29.18
CA LYS A 74 11.88 -2.70 -28.04
C LYS A 74 12.88 -2.79 -26.89
N VAL A 75 12.44 -2.48 -25.68
CA VAL A 75 13.20 -2.67 -24.43
C VAL A 75 13.11 -4.14 -24.02
N ALA A 76 14.26 -4.75 -23.75
CA ALA A 76 14.38 -6.16 -23.35
C ALA A 76 15.01 -6.35 -21.96
N THR A 77 15.64 -5.31 -21.39
CA THR A 77 16.29 -5.39 -20.07
C THR A 77 15.81 -4.30 -19.10
N VAL A 78 15.89 -4.57 -17.80
CA VAL A 78 15.56 -3.59 -16.75
C VAL A 78 16.45 -2.35 -16.87
N ARG A 79 17.73 -2.53 -17.24
CA ARG A 79 18.67 -1.43 -17.46
C ARG A 79 18.22 -0.52 -18.61
N GLU A 80 17.79 -1.10 -19.74
CA GLU A 80 17.21 -0.35 -20.85
C GLU A 80 15.91 0.36 -20.44
N ALA A 81 15.08 -0.30 -19.61
CA ALA A 81 13.87 0.31 -19.06
C ALA A 81 14.21 1.53 -18.18
N VAL A 82 15.25 1.47 -17.36
CA VAL A 82 15.74 2.62 -16.57
C VAL A 82 16.19 3.77 -17.47
N VAL A 83 16.92 3.48 -18.56
CA VAL A 83 17.33 4.52 -19.53
C VAL A 83 16.12 5.19 -20.18
N ARG A 84 15.07 4.43 -20.50
CA ARG A 84 13.87 4.93 -21.18
C ARG A 84 12.90 5.65 -20.25
N LEU A 85 12.60 5.07 -19.10
CA LEU A 85 11.59 5.55 -18.14
C LEU A 85 12.17 6.54 -17.13
N GLY A 86 13.47 6.45 -16.87
CA GLY A 86 14.12 7.09 -15.72
C GLY A 86 14.05 6.24 -14.46
N SER A 87 15.05 6.41 -13.61
CA SER A 87 15.23 5.68 -12.34
C SER A 87 14.04 5.84 -11.38
N ALA A 88 13.55 7.08 -11.22
CA ALA A 88 12.42 7.37 -10.35
C ALA A 88 11.13 6.64 -10.80
N GLN A 89 10.89 6.52 -12.10
CA GLN A 89 9.71 5.83 -12.60
C GLN A 89 9.81 4.31 -12.41
N VAL A 90 11.00 3.74 -12.62
CA VAL A 90 11.23 2.31 -12.34
C VAL A 90 11.02 2.00 -10.86
N PHE A 91 11.50 2.84 -9.96
CA PHE A 91 11.24 2.72 -8.52
C PHE A 91 9.75 2.75 -8.20
N ARG A 92 9.01 3.72 -8.75
CA ARG A 92 7.55 3.82 -8.55
C ARG A 92 6.82 2.58 -9.04
N LEU A 93 7.16 2.09 -10.23
CA LEU A 93 6.57 0.87 -10.78
C LEU A 93 6.86 -0.34 -9.88
N ALA A 94 8.11 -0.51 -9.44
CA ALA A 94 8.48 -1.60 -8.54
C ALA A 94 7.65 -1.56 -7.24
N MET A 95 7.60 -0.39 -6.59
CA MET A 95 6.78 -0.18 -5.39
C MET A 95 5.30 -0.48 -5.64
N GLN A 96 4.74 0.05 -6.73
CA GLN A 96 3.33 -0.18 -7.03
C GLN A 96 3.01 -1.65 -7.29
N THR A 97 3.85 -2.34 -8.03
CA THR A 97 3.65 -3.76 -8.33
C THR A 97 3.69 -4.59 -7.06
N CYS A 98 4.66 -4.34 -6.17
CA CYS A 98 4.74 -5.02 -4.88
C CYS A 98 3.53 -4.76 -3.99
N GLU A 99 3.09 -3.51 -3.85
CA GLU A 99 1.95 -3.19 -2.98
C GLU A 99 0.63 -3.72 -3.56
N LYS A 100 0.45 -3.70 -4.89
CA LYS A 100 -0.79 -4.15 -5.55
C LYS A 100 -1.17 -5.58 -5.19
N GLU A 101 -0.18 -6.45 -4.98
CA GLU A 101 -0.40 -7.85 -4.59
C GLU A 101 -1.21 -7.97 -3.29
N GLN A 102 -1.18 -6.95 -2.43
CA GLN A 102 -1.90 -6.97 -1.15
C GLN A 102 -3.38 -6.59 -1.29
N TYR A 103 -3.77 -5.92 -2.38
CA TYR A 103 -5.12 -5.40 -2.61
C TYR A 103 -6.05 -6.46 -3.21
N HIS A 104 -6.34 -7.49 -2.42
CA HIS A 104 -7.33 -8.54 -2.72
C HIS A 104 -8.00 -9.02 -1.43
N ALA A 105 -9.23 -9.51 -1.50
CA ALA A 105 -9.90 -10.20 -0.38
C ALA A 105 -10.56 -11.49 -0.88
N CYS A 106 -10.69 -12.48 0.01
CA CYS A 106 -11.37 -13.73 -0.25
C CYS A 106 -12.89 -13.53 -0.32
N ALA A 107 -13.47 -12.77 0.63
CA ALA A 107 -14.89 -12.50 0.66
C ALA A 107 -15.30 -11.54 -0.48
N PRO A 108 -16.25 -11.90 -1.37
CA PRO A 108 -16.66 -11.03 -2.49
C PRO A 108 -17.17 -9.65 -2.06
N VAL A 109 -17.88 -9.59 -0.93
CA VAL A 109 -18.40 -8.37 -0.30
C VAL A 109 -17.29 -7.39 0.07
N LEU A 110 -16.09 -7.89 0.41
CA LEU A 110 -14.91 -7.10 0.74
C LEU A 110 -14.05 -6.82 -0.50
N ASN A 111 -13.91 -7.80 -1.40
CA ASN A 111 -13.01 -7.70 -2.55
C ASN A 111 -13.40 -6.56 -3.51
N ARG A 112 -14.69 -6.21 -3.59
CA ARG A 112 -15.16 -5.04 -4.36
C ARG A 112 -14.62 -3.69 -3.86
N PHE A 113 -14.13 -3.60 -2.63
CA PHE A 113 -13.50 -2.38 -2.10
C PHE A 113 -12.02 -2.28 -2.47
N MET A 114 -11.36 -3.39 -2.82
CA MET A 114 -9.91 -3.44 -3.01
C MET A 114 -9.44 -2.67 -4.24
N GLU A 115 -10.09 -2.85 -5.40
CA GLU A 115 -9.70 -2.13 -6.62
C GLU A 115 -9.90 -0.61 -6.49
N PRO A 116 -11.04 -0.08 -6.00
CA PRO A 116 -11.17 1.36 -5.73
C PRO A 116 -10.14 1.89 -4.72
N LEU A 117 -9.85 1.13 -3.66
CA LEU A 117 -8.85 1.51 -2.67
C LEU A 117 -7.45 1.57 -3.27
N TRP A 118 -7.10 0.61 -4.13
CA TRP A 118 -5.84 0.60 -4.87
C TRP A 118 -5.72 1.80 -5.82
N GLN A 119 -6.76 2.07 -6.60
CA GLN A 119 -6.79 3.20 -7.53
C GLN A 119 -6.66 4.54 -6.80
N HIS A 120 -7.31 4.69 -5.65
CA HIS A 120 -7.17 5.85 -4.77
C HIS A 120 -5.73 6.00 -4.29
N ALA A 121 -5.14 4.94 -3.71
CA ALA A 121 -3.75 4.94 -3.24
C ALA A 121 -2.76 5.37 -4.34
N VAL A 122 -2.88 4.78 -5.54
CA VAL A 122 -2.04 5.14 -6.69
C VAL A 122 -2.26 6.59 -7.15
N GLY A 123 -3.51 7.05 -7.17
CA GLY A 123 -3.87 8.41 -7.53
C GLY A 123 -3.25 9.44 -6.58
N VAL A 124 -3.37 9.20 -5.27
CA VAL A 124 -2.77 10.05 -4.23
C VAL A 124 -1.24 10.00 -4.31
N ALA A 125 -0.63 8.84 -4.54
CA ALA A 125 0.82 8.71 -4.71
C ALA A 125 1.35 9.63 -5.83
N HIS A 126 0.74 9.56 -7.01
CA HIS A 126 1.14 10.39 -8.15
C HIS A 126 0.82 11.87 -7.92
N GLY A 127 -0.34 12.18 -7.34
CA GLY A 127 -0.74 13.55 -7.00
C GLY A 127 0.22 14.22 -6.03
N SER A 128 0.58 13.52 -4.95
CA SER A 128 1.54 13.99 -3.94
C SER A 128 2.93 14.22 -4.52
N ALA A 129 3.44 13.29 -5.33
CA ALA A 129 4.71 13.44 -6.03
C ALA A 129 4.69 14.62 -7.00
N TRP A 130 3.60 14.77 -7.77
CA TRP A 130 3.42 15.88 -8.69
C TRP A 130 3.38 17.23 -7.97
N LEU A 131 2.68 17.32 -6.83
CA LEU A 131 2.62 18.52 -6.00
C LEU A 131 4.00 18.89 -5.44
N ALA A 132 4.72 17.92 -4.86
CA ALA A 132 6.07 18.13 -4.34
C ALA A 132 6.98 18.74 -5.41
N ARG A 133 6.97 18.15 -6.62
CA ARG A 133 7.74 18.66 -7.76
C ARG A 133 7.31 20.07 -8.19
N LYS A 134 6.00 20.35 -8.25
CA LYS A 134 5.46 21.64 -8.70
C LYS A 134 5.73 22.77 -7.71
N LEU A 135 5.79 22.47 -6.42
CA LEU A 135 6.08 23.43 -5.36
C LEU A 135 7.58 23.62 -5.10
N GLY A 136 8.46 22.91 -5.83
CA GLY A 136 9.91 23.04 -5.71
C GLY A 136 10.57 22.07 -4.72
N TYR A 137 9.80 21.19 -4.08
CA TYR A 137 10.29 20.15 -3.16
C TYR A 137 10.74 18.89 -3.89
N ARG A 138 11.69 19.01 -4.83
CA ARG A 138 12.14 17.89 -5.67
C ARG A 138 12.72 16.74 -4.85
N ASP A 139 13.45 17.05 -3.80
CA ASP A 139 14.08 16.04 -2.93
C ASP A 139 13.05 15.22 -2.15
N LEU A 140 11.82 15.74 -2.00
CA LEU A 140 10.71 15.05 -1.35
C LEU A 140 9.79 14.33 -2.35
N GLU A 141 10.05 14.40 -3.66
CA GLU A 141 9.15 13.85 -4.68
C GLU A 141 8.94 12.33 -4.51
N GLN A 142 9.99 11.58 -4.17
CA GLN A 142 9.91 10.14 -3.92
C GLN A 142 9.23 9.84 -2.58
N THR A 143 9.61 10.54 -1.51
CA THR A 143 8.96 10.40 -0.20
C THR A 143 7.47 10.72 -0.27
N ALA A 144 7.08 11.77 -1.00
CA ALA A 144 5.68 12.16 -1.20
C ALA A 144 4.91 11.10 -2.00
N PHE A 145 5.54 10.45 -2.98
CA PHE A 145 4.95 9.33 -3.68
C PHE A 145 4.62 8.18 -2.73
N VAL A 146 5.60 7.75 -1.94
CA VAL A 146 5.47 6.60 -1.02
C VAL A 146 4.46 6.92 0.09
N ALA A 147 4.52 8.13 0.65
CA ALA A 147 3.54 8.60 1.62
C ALA A 147 2.12 8.60 1.04
N GLY A 148 1.95 9.08 -0.20
CA GLY A 148 0.65 9.05 -0.87
C GLY A 148 0.16 7.64 -1.19
N LEU A 149 1.06 6.71 -1.51
CA LEU A 149 0.71 5.31 -1.78
C LEU A 149 0.20 4.60 -0.52
N LEU A 150 0.74 4.96 0.64
CA LEU A 150 0.51 4.24 1.89
C LEU A 150 -0.41 4.97 2.88
N HIS A 151 -0.86 6.19 2.56
CA HIS A 151 -1.63 7.02 3.48
C HIS A 151 -2.89 6.33 4.03
N ASP A 152 -3.52 5.47 3.22
CA ASP A 152 -4.75 4.72 3.54
C ASP A 152 -4.48 3.23 3.78
N VAL A 153 -3.23 2.82 4.08
CA VAL A 153 -2.87 1.41 4.36
C VAL A 153 -3.69 0.82 5.52
N GLY A 154 -4.13 1.66 6.47
CA GLY A 154 -5.05 1.26 7.54
C GLY A 154 -6.38 0.69 7.03
N LYS A 155 -6.91 1.20 5.91
CA LYS A 155 -8.14 0.65 5.30
C LYS A 155 -7.89 -0.74 4.74
N LEU A 156 -6.72 -0.96 4.13
CA LEU A 156 -6.31 -2.28 3.65
C LEU A 156 -6.19 -3.27 4.82
N LEU A 157 -5.52 -2.87 5.91
CA LEU A 157 -5.38 -3.69 7.12
C LEU A 157 -6.75 -4.08 7.70
N LEU A 158 -7.67 -3.13 7.83
CA LEU A 158 -9.01 -3.38 8.33
C LEU A 158 -9.78 -4.36 7.45
N ILE A 159 -9.72 -4.21 6.12
CA ILE A 159 -10.38 -5.17 5.23
C ILE A 159 -9.78 -6.57 5.42
N LYS A 160 -8.47 -6.70 5.57
CA LYS A 160 -7.82 -8.00 5.83
C LYS A 160 -8.27 -8.62 7.16
N VAL A 161 -8.39 -7.82 8.21
CA VAL A 161 -8.91 -8.29 9.52
C VAL A 161 -10.34 -8.80 9.37
N ILE A 162 -11.21 -8.07 8.67
CA ILE A 162 -12.60 -8.49 8.44
C ILE A 162 -12.62 -9.78 7.60
N ASP A 163 -11.81 -9.88 6.56
CA ASP A 163 -11.69 -11.05 5.68
C ASP A 163 -11.24 -12.29 6.46
N ASP A 164 -10.28 -12.14 7.38
CA ASP A 164 -9.82 -13.23 8.26
C ASP A 164 -10.89 -13.69 9.25
N VAL A 165 -11.69 -12.77 9.78
CA VAL A 165 -12.85 -13.11 10.64
C VAL A 165 -13.89 -13.87 9.82
N PHE A 166 -14.18 -13.41 8.60
CA PHE A 166 -15.12 -14.05 7.70
C PHE A 166 -14.67 -15.48 7.36
N ALA A 167 -13.39 -15.66 7.06
CA ALA A 167 -12.80 -16.97 6.81
C ALA A 167 -12.87 -17.88 8.05
N ALA A 168 -12.55 -17.37 9.25
CA ALA A 168 -12.57 -18.15 10.48
C ALA A 168 -13.99 -18.62 10.86
N GLU A 169 -14.99 -17.77 10.66
CA GLU A 169 -16.39 -18.05 10.96
C GLU A 169 -17.15 -18.73 9.81
N GLN A 170 -16.48 -18.93 8.66
CA GLN A 170 -17.09 -19.46 7.43
C GLN A 170 -18.29 -18.63 6.97
N ILE A 171 -18.17 -17.31 7.08
CA ILE A 171 -19.17 -16.32 6.70
C ILE A 171 -18.73 -15.65 5.39
N ASP A 172 -19.64 -15.49 4.43
CA ASP A 172 -19.40 -14.84 3.14
C ASP A 172 -20.04 -13.44 3.04
N GLY A 173 -20.63 -12.94 4.13
CA GLY A 173 -21.37 -11.69 4.18
C GLY A 173 -21.80 -11.26 5.59
N GLY A 174 -22.97 -10.63 5.70
CA GLY A 174 -23.55 -10.23 7.00
C GLY A 174 -23.20 -8.82 7.48
N LEU A 175 -22.25 -8.13 6.83
CA LEU A 175 -22.05 -6.68 6.98
C LEU A 175 -22.58 -5.94 5.75
N THR A 176 -23.24 -4.81 5.99
CA THR A 176 -23.66 -3.91 4.91
C THR A 176 -22.47 -3.07 4.43
N ASP A 177 -22.52 -2.60 3.18
CA ASP A 177 -21.48 -1.71 2.65
C ASP A 177 -21.32 -0.43 3.47
N GLN A 178 -22.42 0.06 4.03
CA GLN A 178 -22.41 1.21 4.91
C GLN A 178 -21.63 0.91 6.19
N LEU A 179 -21.90 -0.22 6.85
CA LEU A 179 -21.19 -0.59 8.07
C LEU A 179 -19.71 -0.86 7.81
N ILE A 180 -19.36 -1.51 6.68
CA ILE A 180 -17.96 -1.68 6.28
C ILE A 180 -17.29 -0.31 6.15
N ARG A 181 -17.90 0.64 5.44
CA ARG A 181 -17.34 2.00 5.29
C ARG A 181 -17.21 2.72 6.62
N GLU A 182 -18.17 2.59 7.53
CA GLU A 182 -18.11 3.18 8.87
C GLU A 182 -16.95 2.61 9.70
N ILE A 183 -16.71 1.29 9.65
CA ILE A 183 -15.54 0.65 10.28
C ILE A 183 -14.25 1.18 9.67
N LEU A 184 -14.16 1.24 8.33
CA LEU A 184 -12.97 1.74 7.65
C LEU A 184 -12.68 3.19 8.05
N GLU A 185 -13.67 4.09 8.01
CA GLU A 185 -13.43 5.51 8.30
C GLU A 185 -13.14 5.77 9.79
N SER A 186 -13.73 5.02 10.71
CA SER A 186 -13.52 5.22 12.15
C SER A 186 -12.17 4.70 12.66
N ALA A 187 -11.62 3.63 12.06
CA ALA A 187 -10.46 2.93 12.62
C ALA A 187 -9.18 3.02 11.78
N HIS A 188 -9.24 3.39 10.49
CA HIS A 188 -8.08 3.25 9.59
C HIS A 188 -6.87 4.09 10.00
N VAL A 189 -7.06 5.30 10.55
CA VAL A 189 -5.95 6.15 10.98
C VAL A 189 -5.17 5.46 12.10
N THR A 190 -5.88 4.99 13.13
CA THR A 190 -5.30 4.29 14.28
C THR A 190 -4.65 2.98 13.85
N CYS A 191 -5.35 2.16 13.05
CA CYS A 191 -4.81 0.88 12.57
C CYS A 191 -3.57 1.07 11.69
N GLY A 192 -3.56 2.08 10.83
CA GLY A 192 -2.40 2.42 10.00
C GLY A 192 -1.21 2.92 10.81
N PHE A 193 -1.47 3.67 11.89
CA PHE A 193 -0.42 4.18 12.78
C PHE A 193 0.18 3.10 13.68
N ASP A 194 -0.67 2.23 14.25
CA ASP A 194 -0.27 1.18 15.19
C ASP A 194 0.28 -0.07 14.50
N TRP A 195 0.18 -0.15 13.17
CA TRP A 195 0.72 -1.27 12.40
C TRP A 195 2.23 -1.42 12.61
N PRO A 196 2.76 -2.61 12.95
CA PRO A 196 4.20 -2.79 13.20
C PRO A 196 5.11 -2.37 12.04
N GLY A 197 4.63 -2.48 10.79
CA GLY A 197 5.35 -2.01 9.60
C GLY A 197 5.37 -0.49 9.43
N ALA A 198 4.58 0.27 10.19
CA ALA A 198 4.56 1.74 10.13
C ALA A 198 5.92 2.36 10.48
N GLY A 199 6.75 1.65 11.26
CA GLY A 199 8.11 2.08 11.63
C GLY A 199 9.10 2.09 10.47
N ASP A 200 8.83 1.36 9.39
CA ASP A 200 9.70 1.26 8.21
C ASP A 200 9.52 2.46 7.26
N PHE A 201 8.59 3.37 7.57
CA PHE A 201 8.29 4.55 6.77
C PHE A 201 8.77 5.85 7.43
N PRO A 202 9.17 6.84 6.62
CA PRO A 202 9.43 8.18 7.13
C PRO A 202 8.14 8.75 7.76
N ARG A 203 8.16 8.89 9.09
CA ARG A 203 7.02 9.41 9.84
C ARG A 203 6.78 10.88 9.49
N ASN A 204 5.63 11.18 8.91
CA ASN A 204 5.14 12.55 8.86
C ASN A 204 4.58 12.91 10.25
N THR A 205 5.19 13.88 10.91
CA THR A 205 4.91 14.29 12.30
C THR A 205 3.50 14.85 12.53
N ALA A 206 2.70 15.04 11.48
CA ALA A 206 1.35 15.60 11.55
C ALA A 206 0.29 14.67 12.22
N ALA A 207 0.52 13.35 12.29
CA ALA A 207 -0.43 12.42 12.92
C ALA A 207 -0.35 12.40 14.46
N SER A 208 0.75 12.91 15.05
CA SER A 208 0.97 12.90 16.50
C SER A 208 0.02 13.82 17.28
N SER A 209 -0.67 14.74 16.62
CA SER A 209 -1.52 15.74 17.28
C SER A 209 -2.99 15.34 17.43
N ALA A 210 -3.42 14.19 16.89
CA ALA A 210 -4.84 13.78 16.92
C ALA A 210 -5.23 12.94 18.15
N THR A 211 -4.28 12.35 18.88
CA THR A 211 -4.58 11.40 19.99
C THR A 211 -4.70 12.05 21.37
N THR A 212 -4.53 13.37 21.50
CA THR A 212 -4.71 14.06 22.80
C THR A 212 -5.99 14.90 22.79
N ILE A 213 -7.15 14.25 22.69
CA ILE A 213 -8.41 14.87 23.10
C ILE A 213 -9.19 13.85 23.94
N GLY A 214 -9.25 14.08 25.25
CA GLY A 214 -10.28 13.51 26.12
C GLY A 214 -9.80 12.52 27.19
N THR A 215 -9.05 13.00 28.19
CA THR A 215 -9.17 12.54 29.58
C THR A 215 -8.69 13.65 30.51
N THR A 216 -9.60 14.57 30.82
CA THR A 216 -9.56 15.40 32.03
C THR A 216 -10.98 15.54 32.53
#